data_AF-A0A3D1RVT7-F1
#
_entry.id   AF-A0A3D1RVT7-F1
#
_cell.length_a   1.000
_cell.length_b   1.000
_cell.length_c   1.000
_cell.angle_alpha   90.00
_cell.angle_beta   90.00
_cell.angle_gamma   90.00
#
_symmetry.space_group_name_H-M   'P 1'
#
loop_
_entity.id
_entity.type
_entity.pdbx_description
1 polymer ?
#
loop_
_entity_poly.entity_id
_entity_poly.type
_entity_poly.pdbx_seq_one_letter_code
_entity_poly.pdbx_strand_id
1 'polypeptide(L)'
;VTRENAPGLEKFLEQVAEWPIDGVAFSFYVPVKNDETGLGWKDLKERDKVLERVIALKKKYPHVIKSHTATLEMMKSDRAIEWTGEHGEKCILRRDTLPLYMGDGGQFEKPFCCYGNDVDCTRCGAYAVFNRAYLASQGRGNAPRYGRDGSADAAPIVKDTAE
;
A
#
# COMPACT_ATOMS: atom_id res chain seq x y z
N VAL A 1 3.94 -9.82 0.35
CA VAL A 1 4.04 -10.89 -0.67
C VAL A 1 5.24 -10.60 -1.56
N THR A 2 6.28 -11.40 -1.40
CA THR A 2 7.46 -11.43 -2.29
C THR A 2 7.27 -12.51 -3.36
N ARG A 3 8.14 -12.54 -4.36
CA ARG A 3 8.21 -13.62 -5.37
C ARG A 3 8.37 -14.99 -4.71
N GLU A 4 9.21 -15.07 -3.68
CA GLU A 4 9.47 -16.29 -2.92
C GLU A 4 8.27 -16.76 -2.11
N ASN A 5 7.49 -15.85 -1.52
CA ASN A 5 6.34 -16.20 -0.68
C ASN A 5 5.07 -16.47 -1.48
N ALA A 6 5.01 -16.04 -2.75
CA ALA A 6 3.82 -16.17 -3.58
C ALA A 6 3.30 -17.62 -3.77
N PRO A 7 4.14 -18.67 -3.84
CA PRO A 7 3.66 -20.06 -3.86
C PRO A 7 2.90 -20.47 -2.59
N GLY A 8 3.11 -19.82 -1.45
CA GLY A 8 2.50 -20.18 -0.17
C GLY A 8 1.13 -19.54 0.11
N LEU A 9 0.60 -18.71 -0.80
CA LEU A 9 -0.61 -17.91 -0.55
C LEU A 9 -1.83 -18.75 -0.17
N GLU A 10 -2.15 -19.77 -0.94
CA GLU A 10 -3.34 -20.60 -0.74
C GLU A 10 -3.25 -21.34 0.60
N LYS A 11 -2.11 -21.97 0.87
CA LYS A 11 -1.87 -22.68 2.14
C LYS A 11 -1.93 -21.72 3.33
N PHE A 12 -1.39 -20.51 3.20
CA PHE A 12 -1.50 -19.49 4.24
C PHE A 12 -2.96 -19.12 4.49
N LEU A 13 -3.76 -18.86 3.45
CA LEU A 13 -5.19 -18.55 3.61
C LEU A 13 -5.97 -19.69 4.25
N GLU A 14 -5.73 -20.92 3.82
CA GLU A 14 -6.39 -22.11 4.38
C GLU A 14 -6.14 -22.24 5.87
N GLN A 15 -4.94 -21.89 6.34
CA GLN A 15 -4.61 -21.92 7.77
C GLN A 15 -5.24 -20.76 8.53
N VAL A 16 -5.10 -19.52 8.04
CA VAL A 16 -5.53 -18.33 8.80
C VAL A 16 -7.03 -18.05 8.71
N ALA A 17 -7.76 -18.69 7.80
CA ALA A 17 -9.21 -18.53 7.68
C ALA A 17 -9.97 -18.98 8.94
N GLU A 18 -9.39 -19.91 9.71
CA GLU A 18 -9.97 -20.43 10.96
C GLU A 18 -9.49 -19.68 12.21
N TRP A 19 -8.58 -18.70 12.05
CA TRP A 19 -8.03 -17.97 13.19
C TRP A 19 -8.99 -16.87 13.66
N PRO A 20 -8.92 -16.47 14.94
CA PRO A 20 -9.70 -15.35 15.47
C PRO A 20 -9.08 -14.01 15.04
N ILE A 21 -9.02 -13.77 13.72
CA ILE A 21 -8.52 -12.53 13.12
C ILE A 21 -9.66 -11.78 12.44
N ASP A 22 -9.59 -10.45 12.45
CA ASP A 22 -10.56 -9.65 11.70
C ASP A 22 -10.44 -9.91 10.21
N GLY A 23 -9.22 -10.04 9.69
CA GLY A 23 -8.94 -10.43 8.33
C GLY A 23 -7.52 -10.10 7.87
N VAL A 24 -7.29 -10.27 6.57
CA VAL A 24 -5.98 -10.15 5.93
C VAL A 24 -6.05 -9.14 4.79
N ALA A 25 -5.00 -8.34 4.66
CA ALA A 25 -4.72 -7.56 3.46
C ALA A 25 -3.32 -7.93 2.92
N PHE A 26 -3.24 -8.23 1.62
CA PHE A 26 -1.97 -8.58 0.98
C PHE A 26 -1.29 -7.33 0.42
N SER A 27 -0.22 -6.89 1.11
CA SER A 27 0.73 -5.97 0.50
C SER A 27 1.79 -6.76 -0.26
N PHE A 28 2.07 -6.36 -1.49
CA PHE A 28 3.16 -6.91 -2.30
C PHE A 28 4.44 -6.13 -2.02
N TYR A 29 5.56 -6.76 -2.35
CA TYR A 29 6.88 -6.18 -2.16
C TYR A 29 7.02 -4.85 -2.92
N VAL A 30 7.67 -3.88 -2.27
CA VAL A 30 7.96 -2.55 -2.82
C VAL A 30 9.46 -2.48 -3.04
N PRO A 31 9.94 -2.63 -4.28
CA PRO A 31 11.37 -2.64 -4.54
C PRO A 31 11.96 -1.22 -4.49
N VAL A 32 13.26 -1.14 -4.25
CA VAL A 32 14.05 0.07 -4.49
C VAL A 32 14.47 0.15 -5.96
N LYS A 33 15.01 1.29 -6.38
CA LYS A 33 15.65 1.45 -7.69
C LYS A 33 16.84 0.49 -7.80
N ASN A 34 16.96 -0.19 -8.93
CA ASN A 34 18.01 -1.19 -9.18
C ASN A 34 18.04 -2.32 -8.12
N ASP A 35 16.89 -2.69 -7.59
CA ASP A 35 16.77 -3.79 -6.63
C ASP A 35 17.17 -5.15 -7.24
N GLU A 36 18.21 -5.74 -6.67
CA GLU A 36 18.77 -7.04 -7.04
C GLU A 36 18.46 -8.16 -6.03
N THR A 37 17.64 -7.90 -5.01
CA THR A 37 17.34 -8.85 -3.93
C THR A 37 16.59 -10.11 -4.42
N GLY A 38 15.94 -10.03 -5.59
CA GLY A 38 15.10 -11.10 -6.12
C GLY A 38 13.76 -11.26 -5.40
N LEU A 39 13.46 -10.43 -4.39
CA LEU A 39 12.21 -10.48 -3.63
C LEU A 39 11.01 -9.93 -4.43
N GLY A 40 11.26 -9.03 -5.37
CA GLY A 40 10.27 -8.47 -6.29
C GLY A 40 10.15 -9.23 -7.61
N TRP A 41 9.23 -8.79 -8.45
CA TRP A 41 9.13 -9.22 -9.84
C TRP A 41 9.81 -8.18 -10.75
N LYS A 42 10.61 -8.65 -11.70
CA LYS A 42 11.22 -7.79 -12.73
C LYS A 42 10.15 -7.34 -13.74
N ASP A 43 9.32 -8.28 -14.19
CA ASP A 43 8.12 -8.01 -14.99
C ASP A 43 6.88 -8.12 -14.12
N LEU A 44 6.12 -7.02 -14.02
CA LEU A 44 4.88 -6.97 -13.24
C LEU A 44 3.79 -7.88 -13.81
N LYS A 45 3.85 -8.30 -15.08
CA LYS A 45 2.93 -9.32 -15.63
C LYS A 45 3.06 -10.66 -14.90
N GLU A 46 4.22 -10.98 -14.36
CA GLU A 46 4.38 -12.15 -13.49
C GLU A 46 3.69 -11.96 -12.14
N ARG A 47 3.74 -10.74 -11.59
CA ARG A 47 2.99 -10.37 -10.36
C ARG A 47 1.48 -10.43 -10.59
N ASP A 48 1.00 -10.06 -11.77
CA ASP A 48 -0.43 -10.07 -12.10
C ASP A 48 -1.03 -11.47 -11.93
N LYS A 49 -0.31 -12.52 -12.31
CA LYS A 49 -0.72 -13.92 -12.08
C LYS A 49 -0.95 -14.22 -10.59
N VAL A 50 -0.18 -13.59 -9.71
CA VAL A 50 -0.31 -13.72 -8.25
C VAL A 50 -1.48 -12.87 -7.74
N LEU A 51 -1.69 -11.67 -8.29
CA LEU A 51 -2.88 -10.86 -7.99
C LEU A 51 -4.17 -11.59 -8.36
N GLU A 52 -4.22 -12.26 -9.51
CA GLU A 52 -5.37 -13.10 -9.92
C GLU A 52 -5.66 -14.21 -8.90
N ARG A 53 -4.61 -14.86 -8.40
CA ARG A 53 -4.75 -15.87 -7.34
C ARG A 53 -5.30 -15.26 -6.05
N VAL A 54 -4.83 -14.08 -5.63
CA VAL A 54 -5.38 -13.37 -4.47
C VAL A 54 -6.85 -12.97 -4.68
N ILE A 55 -7.22 -12.55 -5.88
CA ILE A 55 -8.61 -12.22 -6.23
C ILE A 55 -9.49 -13.48 -6.18
N ALA A 56 -9.01 -14.61 -6.70
CA ALA A 56 -9.70 -15.89 -6.60
C ALA A 56 -9.86 -16.33 -5.13
N LEU A 57 -8.82 -16.18 -4.32
CA LEU A 57 -8.88 -16.43 -2.88
C LEU A 57 -9.86 -15.50 -2.17
N LYS A 58 -9.96 -14.23 -2.56
CA LYS A 58 -10.96 -13.31 -2.00
C LYS A 58 -12.38 -13.78 -2.31
N LYS A 59 -12.62 -14.36 -3.49
CA LYS A 59 -13.93 -14.95 -3.83
C LYS A 59 -14.24 -16.17 -2.95
N LYS A 60 -13.22 -17.00 -2.64
CA LYS A 60 -13.33 -18.17 -1.75
C LYS A 60 -13.47 -17.80 -0.27
N TYR A 61 -12.75 -16.76 0.18
CA TYR A 61 -12.68 -16.30 1.57
C TYR A 61 -13.05 -14.80 1.70
N PRO A 62 -14.28 -14.40 1.34
CA PRO A 62 -14.66 -12.98 1.23
C PRO A 62 -14.64 -12.23 2.56
N HIS A 63 -14.84 -12.93 3.68
CA HIS A 63 -14.81 -12.35 5.02
C HIS A 63 -13.39 -12.22 5.57
N VAL A 64 -12.45 -13.04 5.08
CA VAL A 64 -11.05 -13.03 5.56
C VAL A 64 -10.26 -11.98 4.79
N ILE A 65 -10.29 -11.98 3.45
CA ILE A 65 -9.51 -11.00 2.66
C ILE A 65 -10.27 -9.67 2.60
N LYS A 66 -9.80 -8.68 3.36
CA LYS A 66 -10.46 -7.36 3.50
C LYS A 66 -10.21 -6.42 2.32
N SER A 67 -9.10 -6.58 1.60
CA SER A 67 -8.78 -5.75 0.44
C SER A 67 -9.93 -5.75 -0.57
N HIS A 68 -10.36 -4.59 -1.06
CA HIS A 68 -11.37 -4.54 -2.13
C HIS A 68 -10.83 -5.19 -3.41
N THR A 69 -11.67 -5.88 -4.18
CA THR A 69 -11.25 -6.44 -5.47
C THR A 69 -10.72 -5.34 -6.38
N ALA A 70 -11.38 -4.18 -6.42
CA ALA A 70 -10.92 -3.00 -7.15
C ALA A 70 -9.51 -2.55 -6.75
N THR A 71 -9.16 -2.62 -5.46
CA THR A 71 -7.79 -2.32 -4.99
C THR A 71 -6.77 -3.30 -5.55
N LEU A 72 -7.08 -4.60 -5.54
CA LEU A 72 -6.20 -5.63 -6.11
C LEU A 72 -6.04 -5.47 -7.63
N GLU A 73 -7.12 -5.11 -8.32
CA GLU A 73 -7.13 -4.80 -9.75
C GLU A 73 -6.29 -3.56 -10.10
N MET A 74 -6.33 -2.51 -9.27
CA MET A 74 -5.48 -1.32 -9.45
C MET A 74 -3.99 -1.63 -9.31
N MET A 75 -3.62 -2.74 -8.67
CA MET A 75 -2.23 -3.18 -8.54
C MET A 75 -1.70 -3.90 -9.79
N LYS A 76 -2.53 -4.18 -10.81
CA LYS A 76 -2.07 -4.89 -12.02
C LYS A 76 -1.11 -4.03 -12.85
N SER A 77 -0.24 -4.70 -13.61
CA SER A 77 0.86 -4.07 -14.36
C SER A 77 0.39 -2.98 -15.33
N ASP A 78 -0.78 -3.14 -15.92
CA ASP A 78 -1.40 -2.22 -16.87
C ASP A 78 -2.06 -1.00 -16.22
N ARG A 79 -2.28 -1.03 -14.90
CA ARG A 79 -3.05 -0.01 -14.16
C ARG A 79 -2.25 0.68 -13.06
N ALA A 80 -1.25 0.02 -12.49
CA ALA A 80 -0.56 0.50 -11.29
C ALA A 80 0.02 1.91 -11.46
N ILE A 81 0.59 2.20 -12.63
CA ILE A 81 1.22 3.49 -12.94
C ILE A 81 0.23 4.66 -12.95
N GLU A 82 -1.06 4.42 -13.18
CA GLU A 82 -2.10 5.45 -13.10
C GLU A 82 -2.23 6.04 -11.70
N TRP A 83 -1.91 5.24 -10.67
CA TRP A 83 -2.08 5.57 -9.27
C TRP A 83 -0.77 5.90 -8.55
N THR A 84 0.36 5.43 -9.05
CA THR A 84 1.68 5.71 -8.48
C THR A 84 2.37 6.85 -9.20
N GLY A 85 2.35 6.85 -10.53
CA GLY A 85 3.25 7.67 -11.34
C GLY A 85 4.68 7.11 -11.36
N GLU A 86 5.49 7.54 -12.33
CA GLU A 86 6.87 7.04 -12.52
C GLU A 86 7.78 7.41 -11.34
N HIS A 87 7.47 8.53 -10.68
CA HIS A 87 8.24 9.11 -9.58
C HIS A 87 7.35 9.38 -8.35
N GLY A 88 6.25 8.64 -8.22
CA GLY A 88 5.34 8.74 -7.08
C GLY A 88 4.49 10.02 -7.08
N GLU A 89 4.42 10.75 -8.19
CA GLU A 89 3.71 12.03 -8.32
C GLU A 89 2.18 11.89 -8.27
N LYS A 90 1.65 10.70 -8.58
CA LYS A 90 0.22 10.38 -8.45
C LYS A 90 -0.11 9.64 -7.14
N CYS A 91 0.92 9.24 -6.39
CA CYS A 91 0.77 8.42 -5.19
C CYS A 91 0.03 9.19 -4.08
N ILE A 92 -1.18 8.74 -3.77
CA ILE A 92 -2.00 9.37 -2.73
C ILE A 92 -1.37 9.31 -1.34
N LEU A 93 -0.56 8.28 -1.00
CA LEU A 93 0.10 8.26 0.30
C LEU A 93 1.22 9.29 0.40
N ARG A 94 1.88 9.64 -0.70
CA ARG A 94 2.85 10.74 -0.71
C ARG A 94 2.18 12.08 -0.40
N ARG A 95 0.91 12.23 -0.76
CA ARG A 95 0.07 13.41 -0.46
C ARG A 95 -0.54 13.35 0.95
N ASP A 96 -1.02 12.19 1.39
CA ASP A 96 -1.88 12.05 2.58
C ASP A 96 -1.16 11.55 3.83
N THR A 97 0.06 11.03 3.71
CA THR A 97 0.77 10.40 4.83
C THR A 97 2.04 11.16 5.14
N LEU A 98 2.26 11.47 6.42
CA LEU A 98 3.55 11.89 6.92
C LEU A 98 4.34 10.63 7.29
N PRO A 99 5.30 10.18 6.46
CA PRO A 99 6.18 9.12 6.88
C PRO A 99 7.10 9.68 7.97
N LEU A 100 7.10 9.03 9.13
CA LEU A 100 8.00 9.33 10.24
C LEU A 100 8.92 8.14 10.41
N TYR A 101 10.22 8.38 10.31
CA TYR A 101 11.26 7.39 10.56
C TYR A 101 12.31 7.98 11.49
N MET A 102 12.90 7.15 12.35
CA MET A 102 14.00 7.55 13.22
C MET A 102 15.30 7.38 12.44
N GLY A 103 15.88 8.48 11.99
CA GLY A 103 17.18 8.50 11.33
C GLY A 103 18.31 8.07 12.26
N ASP A 104 19.48 7.80 11.69
CA ASP A 104 20.65 7.27 12.41
C ASP A 104 21.13 8.19 13.56
N GLY A 105 20.81 9.49 13.48
CA GLY A 105 21.09 10.48 14.54
C GLY A 105 20.03 10.56 15.65
N GLY A 106 19.05 9.65 15.68
CA GLY A 106 17.94 9.68 16.63
C GLY A 106 16.96 10.84 16.40
N GLN A 107 16.96 11.42 15.20
CA GLN A 107 16.05 12.50 14.80
C GLN A 107 14.98 11.97 13.85
N PHE A 108 13.78 12.56 13.91
CA PHE A 108 12.73 12.24 12.94
C PHE A 108 13.11 12.77 11.56
N GLU A 109 13.15 11.86 10.60
CA GLU A 109 13.31 12.18 9.19
C GLU A 109 11.98 12.03 8.46
N LYS A 110 11.79 12.85 7.42
CA LYS A 110 10.65 12.78 6.51
C LYS A 110 11.11 12.13 5.20
N PRO A 111 11.11 10.79 5.10
CA PRO A 111 11.52 10.15 3.88
C PRO A 111 10.53 10.44 2.73
N PHE A 112 10.98 10.17 1.51
CA PHE A 112 10.17 10.29 0.30
C PHE A 112 8.86 9.48 0.40
N CYS A 113 8.93 8.28 0.96
CA CYS A 113 7.81 7.35 1.12
C CYS A 113 7.96 6.57 2.44
N CYS A 114 6.86 6.00 2.94
CA CYS A 114 6.90 5.07 4.08
C CYS A 114 7.66 3.76 3.80
N TYR A 115 8.03 3.51 2.54
CA TYR A 115 8.85 2.37 2.12
C TYR A 115 10.31 2.75 1.81
N GLY A 116 10.72 4.01 2.01
CA GLY A 116 12.10 4.47 1.80
C GLY A 116 12.25 5.66 0.84
N ASN A 117 13.49 6.11 0.68
CA ASN A 117 13.87 7.27 -0.15
C ASN A 117 14.10 6.94 -1.63
N ASP A 118 14.40 5.68 -1.91
CA ASP A 118 14.89 5.14 -3.17
C ASP A 118 13.91 4.14 -3.80
N VAL A 119 12.65 4.17 -3.37
CA VAL A 119 11.57 3.32 -3.88
C VAL A 119 11.42 3.45 -5.40
N ASP A 120 11.25 2.32 -6.06
CA ASP A 120 10.82 2.26 -7.45
C ASP A 120 9.28 2.29 -7.53
N CYS A 121 8.74 3.48 -7.77
CA CYS A 121 7.29 3.71 -7.85
C CYS A 121 6.61 2.98 -9.01
N THR A 122 7.35 2.62 -10.07
CA THR A 122 6.80 1.90 -11.23
C THR A 122 6.46 0.45 -10.87
N ARG A 123 7.15 -0.13 -9.88
CA ARG A 123 6.96 -1.51 -9.42
C ARG A 123 6.33 -1.63 -8.03
N CYS A 124 5.80 -0.54 -7.49
CA CYS A 124 5.19 -0.52 -6.17
C CYS A 124 4.08 -1.57 -6.01
N GLY A 125 4.14 -2.33 -4.91
CA GLY A 125 3.15 -3.35 -4.53
C GLY A 125 2.40 -3.02 -3.23
N ALA A 126 2.51 -1.79 -2.73
CA ALA A 126 1.98 -1.41 -1.42
C ALA A 126 0.45 -1.41 -1.38
N TYR A 127 -0.16 -2.32 -0.61
CA TYR A 127 -1.63 -2.36 -0.46
C TYR A 127 -2.22 -1.01 -0.04
N ALA A 128 -1.57 -0.32 0.91
CA ALA A 128 -2.05 0.95 1.43
C ALA A 128 -2.14 2.04 0.36
N VAL A 129 -1.24 2.05 -0.64
CA VAL A 129 -1.26 3.01 -1.76
C VAL A 129 -2.53 2.84 -2.58
N PHE A 130 -2.77 1.63 -3.07
CA PHE A 130 -3.90 1.34 -3.94
C PHE A 130 -5.24 1.33 -3.19
N ASN A 131 -5.25 0.90 -1.93
CA ASN A 131 -6.46 0.94 -1.11
C ASN A 131 -6.88 2.38 -0.85
N ARG A 132 -5.93 3.26 -0.50
CA ARG A 132 -6.22 4.67 -0.27
C ARG A 132 -6.68 5.36 -1.55
N ALA A 133 -6.07 5.02 -2.69
CA ALA A 133 -6.44 5.54 -4.00
C ALA A 133 -7.88 5.13 -4.37
N TYR A 134 -8.22 3.86 -4.17
CA TYR A 134 -9.59 3.36 -4.35
C TYR A 134 -10.59 4.08 -3.44
N LEU A 135 -10.29 4.23 -2.14
CA LEU A 135 -11.20 4.92 -1.24
C LEU A 135 -11.42 6.39 -1.65
N ALA A 136 -10.37 7.10 -2.07
CA ALA A 136 -10.49 8.45 -2.58
C ALA A 136 -11.30 8.51 -3.88
N SER A 137 -11.14 7.55 -4.79
CA SER A 137 -11.96 7.45 -6.01
C SER A 137 -13.43 7.10 -5.72
N GLN A 138 -13.78 6.74 -4.48
CA GLN A 138 -15.14 6.58 -3.98
C GLN A 138 -15.61 7.80 -3.15
N GLY A 139 -14.89 8.92 -3.23
CA GLY A 139 -15.19 10.14 -2.47
C GLY A 139 -14.78 10.07 -0.99
N ARG A 140 -14.11 9.00 -0.54
CA ARG A 140 -13.69 8.83 0.85
C ARG A 140 -12.27 9.36 1.05
N GLY A 141 -12.16 10.58 1.56
CA GLY A 141 -10.90 11.20 1.96
C GLY A 141 -10.29 12.13 0.92
N ASN A 142 -11.12 13.00 0.35
CA ASN A 142 -10.73 14.06 -0.59
C ASN A 142 -9.93 15.20 0.07
N ALA A 143 -9.96 15.33 1.41
CA ALA A 143 -9.13 16.30 2.12
C ALA A 143 -7.70 15.74 2.33
N PRO A 144 -6.64 16.49 1.96
CA PRO A 144 -5.28 16.18 2.39
C PRO A 144 -5.24 16.14 3.91
N ARG A 145 -4.71 15.06 4.50
CA ARG A 145 -4.57 14.98 5.96
C ARG A 145 -3.28 15.62 6.48
N TYR A 146 -2.26 15.68 5.63
CA TYR A 146 -0.96 16.27 5.94
C TYR A 146 -0.43 16.97 4.68
N GLY A 147 -0.53 18.31 4.64
CA GLY A 147 0.03 19.11 3.55
C GLY A 147 1.56 18.99 3.54
N ARG A 148 2.13 18.51 2.43
CA ARG A 148 3.59 18.49 2.23
C ARG A 148 4.18 19.89 2.05
N ASP A 149 3.32 20.88 1.83
CA ASP A 149 3.56 22.33 1.80
C ASP A 149 3.44 23.00 3.18
N GLY A 150 3.12 22.25 4.25
CA GLY A 150 3.04 22.80 5.59
C GLY A 150 1.79 23.65 5.87
N SER A 151 0.87 23.84 4.91
CA SER A 151 -0.48 24.33 5.21
C SER A 151 -1.34 23.17 5.68
N ALA A 152 -1.05 22.68 6.88
CA ALA A 152 -2.04 21.92 7.60
C ALA A 152 -3.13 22.90 8.02
N ASP A 153 -4.29 22.87 7.38
CA ASP A 153 -5.56 23.29 8.01
C ASP A 153 -5.92 22.26 9.09
N ALA A 154 -4.99 22.02 10.01
CA ALA A 154 -5.23 21.27 11.21
C ALA A 154 -6.06 22.19 12.11
N ALA A 155 -7.38 22.11 11.99
CA ALA A 155 -8.25 22.58 13.04
C ALA A 155 -7.74 21.94 14.36
N PRO A 156 -7.43 22.74 15.40
CA PRO A 156 -6.85 22.22 16.62
C PRO A 156 -7.76 21.12 17.19
N ILE A 157 -7.18 19.96 17.46
CA ILE A 157 -7.87 18.79 18.04
C ILE A 157 -8.28 19.06 19.50
N VAL A 158 -7.79 20.13 20.11
CA VAL A 158 -8.22 20.56 21.44
C VAL A 158 -9.42 21.49 21.30
N LYS A 159 -10.63 20.90 21.23
CA LYS A 159 -11.85 21.59 21.66
C LYS A 159 -12.18 21.12 23.08
N ASP A 160 -12.32 22.10 23.97
CA ASP A 160 -13.00 22.06 25.25
C ASP A 160 -12.56 20.96 26.25
N THR A 161 -11.54 21.30 27.03
CA THR A 161 -11.52 20.94 28.46
C THR A 161 -11.28 22.21 29.26
N ALA A 162 -12.37 22.97 29.44
CA ALA A 162 -12.48 23.98 30.48
C ALA A 162 -13.79 23.70 31.23
N GLU A 163 -13.67 23.12 32.42
CA GLU A 163 -14.60 23.35 33.53
C GLU A 163 -13.93 24.31 34.51
#